data_AF-A0A7S2MG51-F1
#
_entry.id   AF-A0A7S2MG51-F1
#
_cell.length_a   1.000
_cell.length_b   1.000
_cell.length_c   1.000
_cell.angle_alpha   90.00
_cell.angle_beta   90.00
_cell.angle_gamma   90.00
#
_symmetry.space_group_name_H-M   'P 1'
#
loop_
_entity.id
_entity.type
_entity.pdbx_description
1 polymer ?
#
loop_
_entity_poly.entity_id
_entity_poly.type
_entity_poly.pdbx_seq_one_letter_code
_entity_poly.pdbx_strand_id
1 'polypeptide(L)'
;AARPAMGVEPAVEADEALEEQGDGAVLVVSYILPLVITRGASGGWDIEWNHDSITAKKQRLSERRRVLWIGCPGNGLTSLSDDEQPGLTSALQQWGCVPIYLDAELDHAYYFGFCRSFLFPSLHNVIKAGRFNEKVWRGYSSGE
;
A
#
# COMPACT_ATOMS: atom_id res chain seq x y z
N ALA A 1 -19.51 45.90 10.73
CA ALA A 1 -19.69 45.28 9.40
C ALA A 1 -18.97 43.94 9.41
N ALA A 2 -19.72 42.84 9.26
CA ALA A 2 -19.20 41.47 9.30
C ALA A 2 -18.72 41.04 7.92
N ARG A 3 -17.60 40.30 7.86
CA ARG A 3 -17.05 39.70 6.62
C ARG A 3 -17.95 38.53 6.18
N PRO A 4 -18.12 38.29 4.86
CA PRO A 4 -18.85 37.12 4.39
C PRO A 4 -17.99 35.85 4.58
N ALA A 5 -18.64 34.76 4.96
CA ALA A 5 -18.05 33.43 5.02
C ALA A 5 -17.82 32.92 3.58
N MET A 6 -16.58 32.56 3.27
CA MET A 6 -16.25 31.76 2.08
C MET A 6 -16.77 30.34 2.32
N GLY A 7 -17.80 29.94 1.58
CA GLY A 7 -18.21 28.54 1.51
C GLY A 7 -17.08 27.71 0.94
N VAL A 8 -16.57 26.77 1.74
CA VAL A 8 -15.74 25.68 1.23
C VAL A 8 -16.74 24.64 0.73
N GLU A 9 -16.91 24.56 -0.59
CA GLU A 9 -17.60 23.43 -1.21
C GLU A 9 -16.81 22.17 -0.88
N PRO A 10 -17.45 21.09 -0.39
CA PRO A 10 -16.73 19.91 0.01
C PRO A 10 -16.32 19.15 -1.25
N ALA A 11 -15.03 18.84 -1.36
CA ALA A 11 -14.39 18.09 -2.45
C ALA A 11 -14.87 16.62 -2.60
N VAL A 12 -16.06 16.28 -2.10
CA VAL A 12 -16.65 14.93 -2.09
C VAL A 12 -17.37 14.57 -3.38
N GLU A 13 -17.84 15.54 -4.17
CA GLU A 13 -18.60 15.25 -5.40
C GLU A 13 -17.75 14.63 -6.53
N ALA A 14 -16.42 14.77 -6.50
CA ALA A 14 -15.56 14.26 -7.57
C ALA A 14 -15.33 12.74 -7.52
N ASP A 15 -15.53 12.08 -6.37
CA ASP A 15 -15.33 10.62 -6.21
C ASP A 15 -16.59 9.83 -6.65
N GLU A 16 -17.76 10.48 -6.74
CA GLU A 16 -19.04 9.83 -7.07
C GLU A 16 -19.30 9.69 -8.58
N ALA A 17 -18.54 10.41 -9.42
CA ALA A 17 -18.81 10.49 -10.87
C ALA A 17 -18.15 9.42 -11.75
N LEU A 18 -17.50 8.39 -11.17
CA LEU A 18 -16.85 7.30 -11.92
C LEU A 18 -17.67 5.99 -11.93
N GLU A 19 -18.91 6.00 -11.43
CA GLU A 19 -19.71 4.78 -11.31
C GLU A 19 -20.48 4.42 -12.60
N GLU A 20 -19.76 4.00 -13.63
CA GLU A 20 -20.34 3.08 -14.62
C GLU A 20 -20.24 1.66 -14.10
N GLN A 21 -21.40 1.00 -13.89
CA GLN A 21 -21.53 -0.42 -13.58
C GLN A 21 -21.00 -1.30 -14.74
N GLY A 22 -19.70 -1.37 -14.89
CA GLY A 22 -19.00 -2.39 -15.67
C GLY A 22 -18.61 -3.56 -14.78
N ASP A 23 -18.61 -4.76 -15.36
CA ASP A 23 -18.19 -6.05 -14.79
C ASP A 23 -16.66 -6.12 -14.49
N GLY A 24 -16.02 -4.95 -14.34
CA GLY A 24 -14.59 -4.78 -14.15
C GLY A 24 -14.16 -4.91 -12.69
N ALA A 25 -12.97 -5.47 -12.48
CA ALA A 25 -12.32 -5.52 -11.18
C ALA A 25 -11.53 -4.21 -10.92
N VAL A 26 -11.51 -3.77 -9.66
CA VAL A 26 -10.66 -2.68 -9.19
C VAL A 26 -9.37 -3.27 -8.63
N LEU A 27 -8.23 -2.81 -9.12
CA LEU A 27 -6.92 -3.17 -8.57
C LEU A 27 -6.45 -2.03 -7.67
N VAL A 28 -6.23 -2.31 -6.40
CA VAL A 28 -5.65 -1.37 -5.45
C VAL A 28 -4.22 -1.80 -5.17
N VAL A 29 -3.25 -1.02 -5.65
CA VAL A 29 -1.82 -1.28 -5.46
C VAL A 29 -1.26 -0.32 -4.42
N SER A 30 -0.68 -0.84 -3.35
CA SER A 30 0.01 -0.06 -2.33
C SER A 30 1.29 -0.74 -1.89
N TYR A 31 2.23 0.02 -1.32
CA TYR A 31 3.49 -0.55 -0.83
C TYR A 31 3.24 -1.68 0.18
N ILE A 32 2.37 -1.46 1.16
CA ILE A 32 2.00 -2.45 2.17
C ILE A 32 0.54 -2.84 1.97
N LEU A 33 0.24 -4.13 2.08
CA LEU A 33 -1.14 -4.62 2.12
C LEU A 33 -1.92 -4.01 3.30
N PRO A 34 -3.23 -3.79 3.16
CA PRO A 34 -4.09 -3.26 4.23
C PRO A 34 -4.41 -4.27 5.34
N LEU A 35 -3.45 -5.14 5.70
CA LEU A 35 -3.63 -6.25 6.65
C LEU A 35 -2.58 -6.17 7.76
N VAL A 36 -2.95 -6.67 8.94
CA VAL A 36 -2.01 -7.11 9.97
C VAL A 36 -1.86 -8.62 9.83
N ILE A 37 -0.62 -9.08 9.66
CA ILE A 37 -0.30 -10.49 9.41
C ILE A 37 0.68 -10.93 10.49
N THR A 38 0.34 -11.98 11.24
CA THR A 38 1.17 -12.56 12.29
C THR A 38 1.22 -14.08 12.14
N ARG A 39 2.24 -14.70 12.75
CA ARG A 39 2.34 -16.17 12.80
C ARG A 39 1.38 -16.70 13.84
N GLY A 40 0.55 -17.67 13.46
CA GLY A 40 -0.41 -18.30 14.35
C GLY A 40 0.25 -19.18 15.42
N ALA A 41 -0.32 -19.22 16.62
CA ALA A 41 0.22 -19.98 17.76
C ALA A 41 0.29 -21.50 17.53
N SER A 42 -0.57 -22.04 16.67
CA SER A 42 -0.62 -23.46 16.29
C SER A 42 0.01 -23.76 14.92
N GLY A 43 0.75 -22.81 14.36
CA GLY A 43 1.16 -22.81 12.95
C GLY A 43 0.14 -22.11 12.05
N GLY A 44 0.59 -21.70 10.86
CA GLY A 44 -0.21 -20.91 9.92
C GLY A 44 -0.10 -19.39 10.16
N TRP A 45 -1.11 -18.65 9.68
CA TRP A 45 -1.14 -17.19 9.66
C TRP A 45 -2.42 -16.66 10.31
N ASP A 46 -2.26 -15.74 11.25
CA ASP A 46 -3.35 -14.92 11.76
C ASP A 46 -3.38 -13.62 10.94
N ILE A 47 -4.54 -13.32 10.36
CA ILE A 47 -4.71 -12.21 9.41
C ILE A 47 -5.94 -11.40 9.82
N GLU A 48 -5.77 -10.08 9.87
CA GLU A 48 -6.87 -9.14 10.13
C GLU A 48 -6.71 -7.87 9.29
N TRP A 49 -7.81 -7.14 9.10
CA TRP A 49 -7.77 -5.83 8.43
C TRP A 49 -7.04 -4.81 9.30
N ASN A 50 -6.06 -4.13 8.72
CA ASN A 50 -5.41 -2.99 9.36
C ASN A 50 -6.26 -1.74 9.17
N HIS A 51 -7.24 -1.52 10.06
CA HIS A 51 -8.16 -0.38 9.96
C HIS A 51 -7.48 1.01 10.09
N ASP A 52 -6.25 1.07 10.60
CA ASP A 52 -5.45 2.30 10.65
C ASP A 52 -4.82 2.63 9.29
N SER A 53 -4.74 1.66 8.37
CA SER A 53 -4.23 1.86 7.02
C SER A 53 -5.18 2.74 6.21
N ILE A 54 -4.63 3.78 5.56
CA ILE A 54 -5.39 4.59 4.60
C ILE A 54 -5.95 3.75 3.45
N THR A 55 -5.24 2.68 3.08
CA THR A 55 -5.66 1.72 2.06
C THR A 55 -6.87 0.92 2.54
N ALA A 56 -6.90 0.49 3.81
CA ALA A 56 -8.05 -0.23 4.36
C ALA A 56 -9.33 0.62 4.40
N LYS A 57 -9.23 1.96 4.48
CA LYS A 57 -10.40 2.84 4.39
C LYS A 57 -11.13 2.75 3.05
N LYS A 58 -10.47 2.22 2.01
CA LYS A 58 -11.07 1.95 0.70
C LYS A 58 -11.78 0.59 0.64
N GLN A 59 -11.87 -0.16 1.75
CA GLN A 59 -12.56 -1.46 1.80
C GLN A 59 -14.02 -1.38 1.35
N ARG A 60 -14.68 -0.23 1.51
CA ARG A 60 -16.05 -0.01 1.02
C ARG A 60 -16.20 -0.17 -0.50
N LEU A 61 -15.11 -0.03 -1.26
CA LEU A 61 -15.12 -0.32 -2.71
C LEU A 61 -15.47 -1.79 -2.98
N SER A 62 -15.11 -2.70 -2.06
CA SER A 62 -15.42 -4.13 -2.14
C SER A 62 -16.91 -4.44 -1.98
N GLU A 63 -17.73 -3.51 -1.47
CA GLU A 63 -19.18 -3.67 -1.37
C GLU A 63 -19.87 -3.55 -2.75
N ARG A 64 -19.24 -2.81 -3.68
CA ARG A 64 -19.84 -2.47 -4.98
C ARG A 64 -19.18 -3.20 -6.14
N ARG A 65 -17.90 -3.56 -6.03
CA ARG A 65 -17.13 -4.21 -7.09
C ARG A 65 -16.17 -5.24 -6.53
N ARG A 66 -15.69 -6.14 -7.39
CA ARG A 66 -14.56 -7.00 -7.07
C ARG A 66 -13.30 -6.14 -6.92
N VAL A 67 -12.66 -6.19 -5.75
CA VAL A 67 -11.39 -5.49 -5.48
C VAL A 67 -10.28 -6.51 -5.25
N LEU A 68 -9.13 -6.30 -5.88
CA LEU A 68 -7.89 -7.02 -5.57
C LEU A 68 -6.88 -6.05 -4.94
N TRP A 69 -6.33 -6.44 -3.80
CA TRP A 69 -5.35 -5.65 -3.06
C TRP A 69 -3.96 -6.21 -3.33
N ILE A 70 -3.05 -5.39 -3.83
CA ILE A 70 -1.72 -5.81 -4.26
C ILE A 70 -0.70 -5.01 -3.45
N GLY A 71 0.26 -5.69 -2.82
CA GLY A 71 1.30 -5.03 -2.02
C GLY A 71 2.15 -5.99 -1.20
N CYS A 72 3.12 -5.45 -0.47
CA CYS A 72 4.00 -6.24 0.38
C CYS A 72 3.28 -6.68 1.67
N PRO A 73 3.55 -7.89 2.16
CA PRO A 73 2.97 -8.39 3.41
C PRO A 73 3.65 -7.78 4.65
N GLY A 74 3.66 -6.45 4.79
CA GLY A 74 4.09 -5.76 6.03
C GLY A 74 5.57 -5.90 6.44
N ASN A 75 6.04 -4.92 7.21
CA ASN A 75 7.47 -4.68 7.46
C ASN A 75 8.16 -5.71 8.40
N GLY A 76 7.44 -6.74 8.86
CA GLY A 76 7.97 -7.81 9.70
C GLY A 76 8.12 -9.16 8.98
N LEU A 77 7.71 -9.24 7.71
CA LEU A 77 7.70 -10.47 6.92
C LEU A 77 8.58 -10.38 5.66
N THR A 78 9.39 -9.33 5.54
CA THR A 78 10.40 -9.16 4.48
C THR A 78 11.47 -10.26 4.48
N SER A 79 11.52 -11.08 5.54
CA SER A 79 12.47 -12.19 5.72
C SER A 79 11.79 -13.57 5.77
N LEU A 80 10.60 -13.70 5.16
CA LEU A 80 9.97 -15.01 4.95
C LEU A 80 10.87 -15.92 4.10
N SER A 81 11.01 -17.18 4.49
CA SER A 81 11.68 -18.15 3.62
C SER A 81 10.81 -18.46 2.40
N ASP A 82 11.44 -18.90 1.31
CA ASP A 82 10.74 -19.30 0.07
C ASP A 82 9.74 -20.42 0.32
N ASP A 83 9.97 -21.27 1.33
CA ASP A 83 9.04 -22.34 1.73
C ASP A 83 7.77 -21.82 2.43
N GLU A 84 7.81 -20.63 3.03
CA GLU A 84 6.69 -20.04 3.77
C GLU A 84 5.78 -19.19 2.88
N GLN A 85 6.33 -18.62 1.80
CA GLN A 85 5.59 -17.77 0.86
C GLN A 85 4.36 -18.44 0.24
N PRO A 86 4.38 -19.72 -0.20
CA PRO A 86 3.19 -20.37 -0.76
C PRO A 86 2.04 -20.48 0.24
N GLY A 87 2.35 -20.78 1.51
CA GLY A 87 1.37 -20.87 2.58
C GLY A 87 0.74 -19.52 2.88
N LEU A 88 1.55 -18.47 2.97
CA LEU A 88 1.06 -17.11 3.17
C LEU A 88 0.25 -16.60 1.97
N THR A 89 0.72 -16.84 0.75
CA THR A 89 0.01 -16.47 -0.49
C THR A 89 -1.38 -17.08 -0.52
N SER A 90 -1.48 -18.38 -0.19
CA SER A 90 -2.77 -19.09 -0.15
C SER A 90 -3.71 -18.52 0.92
N ALA A 91 -3.18 -18.12 2.08
CA ALA A 91 -3.97 -17.48 3.12
C ALA A 91 -4.47 -16.09 2.69
N LEU A 92 -3.62 -15.27 2.06
CA LEU A 92 -3.94 -13.93 1.60
C LEU A 92 -4.95 -13.89 0.44
N GLN A 93 -4.98 -14.91 -0.42
CA GLN A 93 -5.97 -15.02 -1.49
C GLN A 93 -7.42 -15.02 -0.95
N GLN A 94 -7.64 -15.57 0.24
CA GLN A 94 -8.96 -15.58 0.89
C GLN A 94 -9.43 -14.17 1.29
N TRP A 95 -8.49 -13.22 1.38
CA TRP A 95 -8.73 -11.80 1.68
C TRP A 95 -8.75 -10.92 0.41
N GLY A 96 -8.74 -11.53 -0.79
CA GLY A 96 -8.62 -10.80 -2.05
C GLY A 96 -7.27 -10.08 -2.19
N CYS A 97 -6.23 -10.55 -1.49
CA CYS A 97 -4.92 -9.95 -1.47
C CYS A 97 -3.91 -10.76 -2.28
N VAL A 98 -3.06 -10.07 -3.03
CA VAL A 98 -1.96 -10.62 -3.82
C VAL A 98 -0.66 -10.06 -3.25
N PRO A 99 0.16 -10.88 -2.55
CA PRO A 99 1.41 -10.40 -1.98
C PRO A 99 2.45 -10.14 -3.06
N ILE A 100 3.25 -9.09 -2.86
CA ILE A 100 4.52 -8.87 -3.53
C ILE A 100 5.62 -9.15 -2.51
N TYR A 101 6.48 -10.14 -2.80
CA TYR A 101 7.63 -10.45 -1.98
C TYR A 101 8.84 -9.70 -2.54
N LEU A 102 9.40 -8.82 -1.71
CA LEU A 102 10.65 -8.12 -2.00
C LEU A 102 11.74 -8.72 -1.12
N ASP A 103 12.93 -8.90 -1.68
CA ASP A 103 14.09 -9.19 -0.85
C ASP A 103 14.42 -7.97 0.03
N ALA A 104 15.11 -8.21 1.14
CA ALA A 104 15.39 -7.19 2.13
C ALA A 104 16.27 -6.04 1.59
N GLU A 105 17.16 -6.29 0.63
CA GLU A 105 18.00 -5.25 0.06
C GLU A 105 17.19 -4.32 -0.86
N LEU A 106 16.35 -4.91 -1.72
CA LEU A 106 15.44 -4.19 -2.60
C LEU A 106 14.39 -3.40 -1.83
N ASP A 107 13.73 -4.01 -0.84
CA ASP A 107 12.76 -3.34 0.03
C ASP A 107 13.39 -2.12 0.73
N HIS A 108 14.59 -2.29 1.28
CA HIS A 108 15.29 -1.20 1.94
C HIS A 108 15.70 -0.09 0.96
N ALA A 109 16.22 -0.45 -0.22
CA ALA A 109 16.59 0.53 -1.25
C ALA A 109 15.37 1.29 -1.78
N TYR A 110 14.26 0.59 -2.03
CA TYR A 110 12.97 1.14 -2.48
C TYR A 110 12.37 2.08 -1.43
N TYR A 111 12.06 1.57 -0.23
CA TYR A 111 11.25 2.30 0.74
C TYR A 111 12.09 3.27 1.56
N PHE A 112 13.11 2.78 2.26
CA PHE A 112 13.93 3.63 3.12
C PHE A 112 14.87 4.51 2.28
N GLY A 113 15.52 3.92 1.27
CA GLY A 113 16.51 4.60 0.43
C GLY A 113 15.93 5.69 -0.46
N PHE A 114 14.90 5.38 -1.26
CA PHE A 114 14.34 6.34 -2.21
C PHE A 114 13.06 7.01 -1.70
N CYS A 115 12.04 6.25 -1.31
CA CYS A 115 10.75 6.83 -0.91
C CYS A 115 10.88 7.75 0.32
N ARG A 116 11.49 7.26 1.41
CA ARG A 116 11.59 8.00 2.68
C ARG A 116 12.73 9.01 2.72
N SER A 117 13.89 8.70 2.16
CA SER A 117 15.05 9.59 2.22
C SER A 117 15.13 10.61 1.08
N PHE A 118 14.47 10.37 -0.06
CA PHE A 118 14.52 11.29 -1.21
C PHE A 118 13.15 11.85 -1.60
N LEU A 119 12.17 11.02 -1.96
CA LEU A 119 10.86 11.49 -2.42
C LEU A 119 10.10 12.24 -1.33
N PHE A 120 9.98 11.67 -0.13
CA PHE A 120 9.21 12.29 0.95
C PHE A 120 9.74 13.69 1.31
N PRO A 121 11.04 13.92 1.59
CA PRO A 121 11.56 15.26 1.86
C PRO A 121 11.37 16.23 0.68
N SER A 122 11.56 15.74 -0.55
CA SER A 122 11.40 16.55 -1.77
C SER A 122 9.96 17.03 -1.94
N LEU A 123 8.99 16.15 -1.72
CA LEU A 123 7.56 16.46 -1.81
C LEU A 123 7.03 17.29 -0.62
N HIS A 124 7.84 17.44 0.44
CA HIS A 124 7.48 18.22 1.65
C HIS A 124 8.33 19.49 1.80
N ASN A 125 8.93 20.00 0.70
CA ASN A 125 9.71 21.24 0.69
C ASN A 125 10.87 21.28 1.70
N VAL A 126 11.46 20.12 2.01
CA VAL A 126 12.64 20.06 2.86
C VAL A 126 13.85 20.48 2.01
N ILE A 127 14.22 21.76 2.10
CA ILE A 127 15.22 22.42 1.25
C ILE A 127 16.63 21.79 1.33
N LYS A 128 16.93 21.04 2.40
CA LYS A 128 18.18 20.27 2.57
C LYS A 128 17.99 18.75 2.39
N ALA A 129 16.96 18.33 1.65
CA ALA A 129 16.77 16.93 1.29
C ALA A 129 18.06 16.35 0.69
N GLY A 130 18.31 15.06 0.94
CA GLY A 130 19.49 14.37 0.43
C GLY A 130 19.64 14.52 -1.09
N ARG A 131 20.88 14.48 -1.58
CA ARG A 131 21.14 14.49 -3.03
C ARG A 131 20.59 13.21 -3.66
N PHE A 132 20.19 13.30 -4.93
CA PHE A 132 19.85 12.12 -5.72
C PHE A 132 20.97 11.08 -5.67
N ASN A 133 20.60 9.81 -5.50
CA ASN A 133 21.52 8.69 -5.43
C ASN A 133 21.02 7.59 -6.38
N GLU A 134 21.80 7.34 -7.44
CA GLU A 134 21.45 6.40 -8.49
C GLU A 134 21.29 4.95 -7.96
N LYS A 135 22.06 4.57 -6.95
CA LYS A 135 21.99 3.22 -6.37
C LYS A 135 20.62 2.95 -5.75
N VAL A 136 20.10 3.88 -4.95
CA VAL A 136 18.77 3.72 -4.33
C VAL A 136 17.64 3.99 -5.32
N TRP A 137 17.87 4.83 -6.34
CA TRP A 137 16.94 4.99 -7.46
C TRP A 137 16.73 3.68 -8.22
N ARG A 138 17.77 2.87 -8.41
CA ARG A 138 17.62 1.54 -9.01
C ARG A 138 16.67 0.70 -8.18
N GLY A 139 16.83 0.64 -6.86
CA GLY A 139 15.87 -0.05 -5.99
C GLY A 139 14.42 0.43 -6.13
N TYR A 140 14.19 1.69 -6.51
CA TYR A 140 12.84 2.20 -6.77
C TYR A 140 12.29 1.90 -8.17
N SER A 141 13.16 1.89 -9.19
CA SER A 141 12.79 1.81 -10.61
C SER A 141 12.99 0.44 -11.22
N SER A 142 13.67 -0.48 -10.51
CA SER A 142 13.80 -1.87 -10.91
C SER A 142 12.42 -2.52 -10.96
N GLY A 143 11.90 -2.70 -12.16
CA GLY A 143 11.07 -3.85 -12.49
C GLY A 143 11.98 -4.82 -13.23
N GLU A 144 12.39 -5.90 -12.58
CA GLU A 144 12.91 -7.06 -13.30
C GLU A 144 11.74 -7.80 -13.98
#